data_AF-A0A2S9FZV1-F1
#
_entry.id   AF-A0A2S9FZV1-F1
#
_cell.length_a   1.000
_cell.length_b   1.000
_cell.length_c   1.000
_cell.angle_alpha   90.00
_cell.angle_beta   90.00
_cell.angle_gamma   90.00
#
_symmetry.space_group_name_H-M   'P 1'
#
loop_
_entity.id
_entity.type
_entity.pdbx_description
1 polymer ?
#
loop_
_entity_poly.entity_id
_entity_poly.type
_entity_poly.pdbx_seq_one_letter_code
_entity_poly.pdbx_strand_id
1 'polypeptide(L)'
;ECPNIVALQGDLPALQSQELAEAIRAARAHPRSYVTDRHGTGPAALFSFGVLLDPHFGADSAQRHRRSGAVELTGAWPGLRSDI
;
A
#
# COMPACT_ATOMS: atom_id res chain seq x y z
N GLU A 1 0.76 -3.97 22.32
CA GLU A 1 1.09 -2.99 21.27
C GLU A 1 0.56 -3.54 19.94
N CYS A 2 -0.03 -2.73 19.07
CA CYS A 2 -0.46 -3.22 17.75
C CYS A 2 0.78 -3.39 16.85
N PRO A 3 0.97 -4.55 16.19
CA PRO A 3 2.12 -4.78 15.33
C PRO A 3 2.09 -3.90 14.09
N ASN A 4 3.26 -3.64 13.52
CA ASN A 4 3.36 -3.04 12.19
C ASN A 4 3.14 -4.12 11.14
N ILE A 5 2.22 -3.89 10.21
CA ILE A 5 1.83 -4.87 9.19
C ILE A 5 1.91 -4.22 7.81
N VAL A 6 2.41 -4.99 6.84
CA VAL A 6 2.34 -4.66 5.42
C VAL A 6 1.64 -5.80 4.71
N ALA A 7 0.60 -5.49 3.94
CA ALA A 7 -0.03 -6.40 2.99
C ALA A 7 0.37 -5.98 1.58
N LEU A 8 0.84 -6.93 0.78
CA LEU A 8 1.40 -6.72 -0.55
C LEU A 8 0.70 -7.65 -1.53
N GLN A 9 0.38 -7.16 -2.73
CA GLN A 9 -0.11 -8.02 -3.81
C GLN A 9 0.93 -9.07 -4.20
N GLY A 10 0.47 -10.28 -4.52
CA GLY A 10 1.32 -11.44 -4.80
C GLY A 10 1.86 -11.49 -6.24
N ASP A 11 1.33 -10.65 -7.10
CA ASP A 11 1.55 -10.62 -8.55
C ASP A 11 2.37 -9.39 -8.98
N LEU A 12 3.36 -8.96 -8.21
CA LEU A 12 4.23 -7.82 -8.56
C LEU A 12 5.58 -8.28 -9.14
N PRO A 13 5.65 -8.78 -10.39
CA PRO A 13 6.89 -9.37 -10.95
C PRO A 13 8.03 -8.36 -11.12
N ALA A 14 7.70 -7.07 -11.21
CA ALA A 14 8.67 -5.99 -11.38
C ALA A 14 9.13 -5.36 -10.05
N LEU A 15 8.62 -5.82 -8.91
CA LEU A 15 8.94 -5.23 -7.60
C LEU A 15 10.42 -5.32 -7.27
N GLN A 16 11.01 -4.17 -6.95
CA GLN A 16 12.37 -4.10 -6.44
C GLN A 16 12.40 -3.91 -4.93
N SER A 17 13.38 -4.53 -4.25
CA SER A 17 13.52 -4.42 -2.79
C SER A 17 13.70 -2.98 -2.32
N GLN A 18 14.38 -2.14 -3.12
CA GLN A 18 14.57 -0.71 -2.80
C GLN A 18 13.23 0.05 -2.81
N GLU A 19 12.36 -0.21 -3.78
CA GLU A 19 11.04 0.41 -3.87
C GLU A 19 10.18 0.08 -2.65
N LEU A 20 10.18 -1.19 -2.22
CA LEU A 20 9.48 -1.60 -1.01
C LEU A 20 10.07 -0.92 0.25
N ALA A 21 11.39 -0.85 0.36
CA ALA A 21 12.05 -0.20 1.49
C ALA A 21 11.72 1.30 1.57
N GLU A 22 11.70 1.99 0.44
CA GLU A 22 11.32 3.39 0.34
C GLU A 22 9.85 3.61 0.66
N ALA A 23 8.95 2.75 0.16
CA ALA A 23 7.54 2.79 0.48
C ALA A 23 7.28 2.58 1.98
N ILE A 24 7.95 1.60 2.62
CA ILE A 24 7.88 1.39 4.08
C ILE A 24 8.36 2.64 4.82
N ARG A 25 9.47 3.27 4.39
CA ARG A 25 9.98 4.49 5.02
C ARG A 25 8.98 5.64 4.91
N ALA A 26 8.34 5.83 3.76
CA ALA A 26 7.31 6.84 3.57
C ALA A 26 6.04 6.53 4.39
N ALA A 27 5.64 5.26 4.46
CA ALA A 27 4.44 4.80 5.16
C ALA A 27 4.52 5.05 6.67
N ARG A 28 5.71 5.04 7.28
CA ARG A 28 5.91 5.33 8.72
C ARG A 28 5.43 6.71 9.17
N ALA A 29 5.24 7.65 8.25
CA ALA A 29 4.68 8.97 8.57
C ALA A 29 3.16 8.93 8.84
N HIS A 30 2.50 7.81 8.59
CA HIS A 30 1.05 7.67 8.67
C HIS A 30 0.66 6.42 9.49
N PRO A 31 -0.41 6.47 10.30
CA PRO A 31 -0.92 5.28 10.97
C PRO A 31 -1.34 4.19 9.97
N ARG A 32 -2.00 4.60 8.87
CA ARG A 32 -2.37 3.75 7.75
C ARG A 32 -2.11 4.45 6.43
N SER A 33 -1.57 3.72 5.47
CA SER A 33 -1.32 4.24 4.12
C SER A 33 -1.36 3.12 3.10
N TYR A 34 -1.50 3.46 1.82
CA TYR A 34 -1.53 2.49 0.74
C TYR A 34 -0.84 3.03 -0.52
N VAL A 35 -0.42 2.13 -1.40
CA VAL A 35 0.07 2.44 -2.76
C VAL A 35 -0.93 1.86 -3.74
N THR A 36 -1.40 2.67 -4.69
CA THR A 36 -2.27 2.22 -5.77
C THR A 36 -1.53 1.41 -6.82
N ASP A 37 -2.20 0.45 -7.46
CA ASP A 37 -1.69 -0.27 -8.62
C ASP A 37 -1.55 0.65 -9.86
N ARG A 38 -1.10 0.08 -10.98
CA ARG A 38 -0.96 0.77 -12.28
C ARG A 38 -2.29 1.27 -12.85
N HIS A 39 -3.41 0.63 -12.51
CA HIS A 39 -4.75 0.95 -13.01
C HIS A 39 -5.44 2.02 -12.15
N GLY A 40 -4.92 2.29 -10.95
CA GLY A 40 -5.39 3.31 -10.02
C GLY A 40 -6.66 2.93 -9.24
N THR A 41 -7.15 1.69 -9.38
CA THR A 41 -8.43 1.25 -8.81
C THR A 41 -8.26 0.35 -7.58
N GLY A 42 -7.16 -0.41 -7.51
CA GLY A 42 -6.79 -1.24 -6.38
C GLY A 42 -5.49 -0.79 -5.68
N PRO A 43 -5.24 -1.24 -4.44
CA PRO A 43 -3.98 -1.08 -3.76
C PRO A 43 -3.00 -2.21 -4.14
N ALA A 44 -1.80 -1.84 -4.58
CA ALA A 44 -0.69 -2.77 -4.70
C ALA A 44 -0.07 -3.12 -3.33
N ALA A 45 -0.12 -2.18 -2.38
CA ALA A 45 0.32 -2.37 -1.00
C ALA A 45 -0.53 -1.58 0.00
N LEU A 46 -0.72 -2.13 1.20
CA LEU A 46 -1.38 -1.49 2.34
C LEU A 46 -0.46 -1.62 3.57
N PHE A 47 -0.33 -0.53 4.31
CA PHE A 47 0.59 -0.39 5.45
C PHE A 47 -0.19 0.03 6.70
N SER A 48 0.20 -0.53 7.84
CA SER A 48 -0.30 -0.15 9.16
C SER A 48 0.84 -0.06 10.17
N PHE A 49 0.90 1.05 10.91
CA PHE A 49 1.90 1.29 11.95
C PHE A 49 1.23 1.64 13.26
N GLY A 50 1.35 0.76 14.26
CA GLY A 50 0.77 0.97 15.59
C GLY A 50 -0.77 0.93 15.66
N VAL A 51 -1.44 0.54 14.56
CA VAL A 51 -2.91 0.41 14.48
C VAL A 51 -3.30 -0.87 13.71
N LEU A 52 -4.60 -1.21 13.69
CA LEU A 52 -5.09 -2.35 12.92
C LEU A 52 -5.03 -2.07 11.40
N LEU A 53 -4.73 -3.11 10.61
CA LEU A 53 -4.60 -3.01 9.15
C LEU A 53 -5.90 -2.53 8.46
N ASP A 54 -7.06 -3.02 8.93
CA ASP A 54 -8.39 -2.73 8.38
C ASP A 54 -8.44 -2.87 6.83
N PRO A 55 -8.25 -4.09 6.29
CA PRO A 55 -8.18 -4.30 4.85
C PRO A 55 -9.57 -4.21 4.16
N HIS A 56 -9.66 -3.46 3.05
CA HIS A 56 -10.88 -3.28 2.25
C HIS A 56 -10.65 -3.66 0.78
N PHE A 57 -9.97 -4.80 0.53
CA PHE A 57 -9.61 -5.31 -0.80
C PHE A 57 -10.82 -5.57 -1.72
N GLY A 58 -10.57 -5.79 -3.02
CA GLY A 58 -11.59 -5.98 -4.06
C GLY A 58 -11.77 -4.76 -4.97
N ALA A 59 -12.79 -4.77 -5.84
CA ALA A 59 -13.08 -3.66 -6.77
C ALA A 59 -13.22 -2.31 -6.04
N ASP A 60 -12.68 -1.19 -6.56
CA ASP A 60 -12.72 0.15 -5.91
C ASP A 60 -12.07 0.24 -4.52
N SER A 61 -11.17 -0.70 -4.19
CA SER A 61 -10.51 -0.75 -2.89
C SER A 61 -9.65 0.48 -2.59
N ALA A 62 -9.08 1.14 -3.61
CA ALA A 62 -8.38 2.41 -3.42
C ALA A 62 -9.31 3.48 -2.81
N GLN A 63 -10.56 3.57 -3.31
CA GLN A 63 -11.53 4.51 -2.76
C GLN A 63 -11.98 4.12 -1.34
N ARG A 64 -12.17 2.82 -1.08
CA ARG A 64 -12.53 2.34 0.27
C ARG A 64 -11.44 2.62 1.29
N HIS A 65 -10.17 2.39 0.94
CA HIS A 65 -9.04 2.72 1.81
C HIS A 65 -8.94 4.21 2.10
N ARG A 66 -9.12 5.05 1.08
CA ARG A 66 -9.16 6.50 1.28
C ARG A 66 -10.31 6.92 2.22
N ARG A 67 -11.50 6.34 2.05
CA ARG A 67 -12.67 6.61 2.91
C ARG A 67 -12.49 6.11 4.34
N SER A 68 -11.74 5.02 4.57
CA SER A 68 -11.41 4.53 5.91
C SER A 68 -10.25 5.29 6.58
N GLY A 69 -9.73 6.34 5.92
CA GLY A 69 -8.71 7.23 6.48
C GLY A 69 -7.27 6.82 6.18
N ALA A 70 -7.02 5.85 5.30
CA ALA A 70 -5.67 5.53 4.85
C ALA A 70 -5.19 6.58 3.82
N VAL A 71 -3.92 6.98 3.93
CA VAL A 71 -3.30 7.96 3.04
C VAL A 71 -2.68 7.28 1.82
N GLU A 72 -2.92 7.81 0.63
CA GLU A 72 -2.25 7.33 -0.58
C GLU A 72 -0.81 7.83 -0.64
N LEU A 73 0.14 6.92 -0.87
CA LEU A 73 1.53 7.24 -1.12
C LEU A 73 1.80 7.27 -2.63
N THR A 74 2.39 8.37 -3.10
CA THR A 74 2.59 8.66 -4.53
C THR A 74 4.07 8.66 -4.96
N GLY A 75 4.92 7.91 -4.23
CA GLY A 75 6.33 7.78 -4.57
C GLY A 75 6.57 7.10 -5.92
N ALA A 76 7.73 7.36 -6.52
CA ALA A 76 8.14 6.80 -7.79
C ALA A 76 8.62 5.34 -7.63
N TRP A 77 7.66 4.42 -7.49
CA TRP A 77 7.89 2.99 -7.30
C TRP A 77 7.21 2.18 -8.42
N PRO A 78 7.64 2.32 -9.68
CA PRO A 78 6.98 1.69 -10.82
C PRO A 78 6.84 0.17 -10.68
N GLY A 79 7.83 -0.52 -10.11
CA GLY A 79 7.78 -1.97 -9.87
C GLY A 79 6.77 -2.36 -8.78
N LEU A 80 6.63 -1.55 -7.73
CA LEU A 80 5.61 -1.73 -6.69
C LEU A 80 4.18 -1.48 -7.20
N ARG A 81 4.02 -0.88 -8.38
CA ARG A 81 2.71 -0.61 -8.98
C ARG A 81 2.38 -1.53 -10.15
N SER A 82 3.33 -2.36 -10.60
CA SER A 82 3.16 -3.23 -11.77
C SER A 82 2.77 -4.63 -11.34
N ASP A 83 1.47 -4.91 -11.41
CA ASP A 83 0.84 -6.22 -11.18
C ASP A 83 0.86 -7.15 -12.42
N ILE A 84 1.27 -6.62 -13.59
CA ILE A 84 1.47 -7.33 -14.86
C ILE A 84 2.62 -6.68 -15.62
#